data_AF-A0A533RW91-F1
#
_entry.id   AF-A0A533RW91-F1
#
_cell.length_a   1.000
_cell.length_b   1.000
_cell.length_c   1.000
_cell.angle_alpha   90.00
_cell.angle_beta   90.00
_cell.angle_gamma   90.00
#
_symmetry.space_group_name_H-M   'P 1'
#
loop_
_entity.id
_entity.type
_entity.pdbx_description
1 polymer ?
#
loop_
_entity_poly.entity_id
_entity_poly.type
_entity_poly.pdbx_seq_one_letter_code
_entity_poly.pdbx_strand_id
1 'polypeptide(L)'
;MVDNFCWRDWRLIFKLDPDKRITEERLARILHKKPDAIIVGGTQGITRENTARLVELVLQAGYKGPLIQEISESHAVITQVDGYIIPVVLNARDRKWFIGAHLEAVSAYGGLIDWQKVLPVGYIVCNPISAVAAKTQALPVSAADAAAYAAMA
;
A
#
# COMPACT_ATOMS: atom_id res chain seq x y z
N MET A 1 17.01 -12.30 1.66
CA MET A 1 15.63 -11.92 2.02
C MET A 1 15.55 -10.41 1.90
N VAL A 2 14.87 -9.90 0.86
CA VAL A 2 14.52 -8.48 0.62
C VAL A 2 15.68 -7.47 0.76
N ASP A 3 16.68 -7.55 -0.13
CA ASP A 3 17.77 -6.57 -0.23
C ASP A 3 17.53 -5.46 -1.28
N ASN A 4 16.45 -5.51 -2.07
CA ASN A 4 16.35 -4.65 -3.26
C ASN A 4 15.96 -3.18 -3.01
N PHE A 5 15.53 -2.80 -1.80
CA PHE A 5 15.05 -1.42 -1.56
C PHE A 5 15.57 -0.74 -0.28
N CYS A 6 16.38 -1.41 0.54
CA CYS A 6 16.78 -0.93 1.88
C CYS A 6 15.64 -0.21 2.62
N TRP A 7 14.42 -0.73 2.52
CA TRP A 7 13.20 -0.02 2.96
C TRP A 7 13.22 0.29 4.46
N ARG A 8 14.04 -0.44 5.23
CA ARG A 8 14.29 -0.22 6.66
C ARG A 8 14.94 1.14 6.96
N ASP A 9 15.63 1.72 5.97
CA ASP A 9 16.30 3.03 6.09
C ASP A 9 15.42 4.18 5.60
N TRP A 10 14.24 3.90 5.03
CA TRP A 10 13.32 4.93 4.55
C TRP A 10 12.78 5.77 5.72
N ARG A 11 12.80 7.10 5.55
CA ARG A 11 12.35 8.07 6.56
C ARG A 11 11.21 8.95 6.06
N LEU A 12 11.14 9.20 4.76
CA LEU A 12 10.10 10.02 4.14
C LEU A 12 9.50 9.28 2.94
N ILE A 13 8.22 8.94 3.07
CA ILE A 13 7.44 8.28 2.02
C ILE A 13 6.23 9.15 1.72
N PHE A 14 5.92 9.33 0.44
CA PHE A 14 4.62 9.88 0.04
C PHE A 14 3.72 8.77 -0.46
N LYS A 15 2.52 8.69 0.12
CA LYS A 15 1.45 7.83 -0.38
C LYS A 15 0.49 8.65 -1.24
N LEU A 16 0.34 8.26 -2.50
CA LEU A 16 -0.53 8.90 -3.48
C LEU A 16 -1.74 8.00 -3.75
N ASP A 17 -2.91 8.61 -3.66
CA ASP A 17 -4.20 7.93 -3.83
C ASP A 17 -4.62 7.96 -5.31
N PRO A 18 -4.73 6.82 -6.01
CA PRO A 18 -5.14 6.74 -7.42
C PRO A 18 -6.49 7.38 -7.73
N ASP A 19 -7.41 7.37 -6.76
CA ASP A 19 -8.76 7.93 -6.91
C ASP A 19 -8.74 9.48 -6.88
N LYS A 20 -7.65 10.07 -6.39
CA LYS A 20 -7.51 11.52 -6.28
C LYS A 20 -6.72 12.09 -7.45
N ARG A 21 -7.18 13.23 -7.95
CA ARG A 21 -6.40 14.01 -8.92
C ARG A 21 -5.23 14.69 -8.21
N ILE A 22 -4.05 14.55 -8.79
CA ILE A 22 -2.85 15.31 -8.44
C ILE A 22 -2.43 16.14 -9.65
N THR A 23 -2.11 17.41 -9.43
CA THR A 23 -1.60 18.29 -10.49
C THR A 23 -0.08 18.13 -10.61
N GLU A 24 0.47 18.47 -11.76
CA GLU A 24 1.92 18.42 -12.01
C GLU A 24 2.69 19.26 -10.99
N GLU A 25 2.19 20.45 -10.62
CA GLU A 25 2.87 21.30 -9.64
C GLU A 25 2.90 20.67 -8.24
N ARG A 26 1.82 19.99 -7.85
CA ARG A 26 1.77 19.27 -6.58
C ARG A 26 2.73 18.08 -6.58
N LEU A 27 2.77 17.33 -7.68
CA LEU A 27 3.69 16.22 -7.83
C LEU A 27 5.15 16.72 -7.82
N ALA A 28 5.48 17.78 -8.55
CA ALA A 28 6.81 18.39 -8.54
C ALA A 28 7.24 18.81 -7.14
N ARG A 29 6.33 19.38 -6.33
CA ARG A 29 6.61 19.72 -4.92
C ARG A 29 6.91 18.49 -4.07
N ILE A 30 6.24 17.37 -4.32
CA ILE A 30 6.52 16.09 -3.66
C ILE A 30 7.91 15.59 -4.06
N LEU A 31 8.22 15.56 -5.35
CA LEU A 31 9.51 15.09 -5.85
C LEU A 31 10.68 15.96 -5.35
N HIS A 32 10.47 17.28 -5.21
CA HIS A 32 11.47 18.19 -4.66
C HIS A 32 11.85 17.88 -3.21
N LYS A 33 10.96 17.22 -2.44
CA LYS A 33 11.27 16.77 -1.07
C LYS A 33 12.19 15.55 -1.04
N LYS A 34 12.51 14.96 -2.20
CA LYS A 34 13.36 13.77 -2.36
C LYS A 34 12.94 12.63 -1.43
N PRO A 35 11.70 12.13 -1.55
CA PRO A 35 11.25 11.03 -0.72
C PRO A 35 12.02 9.75 -1.04
N ASP A 36 12.21 8.95 0.01
CA ASP A 36 12.89 7.64 -0.09
C ASP A 36 12.06 6.64 -0.90
N ALA A 37 10.73 6.81 -0.92
CA ALA A 37 9.82 6.05 -1.76
C ALA A 37 8.52 6.82 -2.07
N ILE A 38 7.86 6.41 -3.15
CA ILE A 38 6.47 6.76 -3.43
C ILE A 38 5.64 5.49 -3.38
N ILE A 39 4.58 5.50 -2.58
CA ILE A 39 3.58 4.43 -2.53
C ILE A 39 2.35 4.88 -3.30
N VAL A 40 1.88 4.07 -4.24
CA VAL A 40 0.60 4.25 -4.92
C VAL A 40 -0.41 3.31 -4.30
N GLY A 41 -1.44 3.86 -3.67
CA GLY A 41 -2.48 3.06 -3.03
C GLY A 41 -3.53 3.91 -2.32
N GLY A 42 -4.74 3.37 -2.22
CA GLY A 42 -5.87 4.03 -1.59
C GLY A 42 -6.93 3.02 -1.15
N THR A 43 -8.06 3.52 -0.62
CA THR A 43 -9.07 2.68 0.03
C THR A 43 -10.30 2.43 -0.85
N GLN A 44 -10.80 3.48 -1.50
CA GLN A 44 -12.04 3.47 -2.26
C GLN A 44 -11.76 3.88 -3.70
N GLY A 45 -12.59 3.43 -4.64
CA GLY A 45 -12.48 3.84 -6.05
C GLY A 45 -11.23 3.34 -6.77
N ILE A 46 -10.48 2.40 -6.20
CA ILE A 46 -9.21 1.93 -6.79
C ILE A 46 -9.50 1.02 -7.98
N THR A 47 -8.98 1.38 -9.15
CA THR A 47 -9.08 0.59 -10.37
C THR A 47 -7.70 0.39 -10.99
N ARG A 48 -7.59 -0.52 -11.95
CA ARG A 48 -6.33 -0.72 -12.67
C ARG A 48 -5.95 0.52 -13.47
N GLU A 49 -6.94 1.18 -14.06
CA GLU A 49 -6.78 2.34 -14.93
C GLU A 49 -6.30 3.56 -14.15
N ASN A 50 -6.92 3.87 -13.00
CA ASN A 50 -6.49 5.04 -12.22
C ASN A 50 -5.13 4.81 -11.55
N THR A 51 -4.81 3.58 -11.17
CA THR A 51 -3.50 3.19 -10.65
C THR A 51 -2.42 3.32 -11.72
N ALA A 52 -2.64 2.76 -12.92
CA ALA A 52 -1.72 2.86 -14.05
C ALA A 52 -1.46 4.31 -14.43
N ARG A 53 -2.52 5.13 -14.55
CA ARG A 53 -2.41 6.56 -14.86
C ARG A 53 -1.56 7.33 -13.84
N LEU A 54 -1.73 7.04 -12.55
CA LEU A 54 -0.95 7.71 -11.50
C LEU A 54 0.51 7.26 -11.53
N VAL A 55 0.78 5.97 -11.77
CA VAL A 55 2.15 5.46 -11.89
C VAL A 55 2.86 6.05 -13.12
N GLU A 56 2.18 6.09 -14.27
CA GLU A 56 2.71 6.75 -15.47
C GLU A 56 3.04 8.21 -15.23
N LEU A 57 2.16 8.96 -14.55
CA LEU A 57 2.39 10.36 -14.21
C LEU A 57 3.64 10.54 -13.32
N VAL A 58 3.83 9.68 -12.31
CA VAL A 58 5.01 9.71 -11.44
C VAL A 58 6.29 9.42 -12.22
N LEU A 59 6.27 8.43 -13.13
CA LEU A 59 7.42 8.09 -13.96
C LEU A 59 7.75 9.21 -14.97
N GLN A 60 6.73 9.78 -15.62
CA GLN A 60 6.88 10.90 -16.57
C GLN A 60 7.42 12.17 -15.89
N ALA A 61 7.10 12.38 -14.61
CA ALA A 61 7.65 13.46 -13.80
C ALA A 61 9.15 13.24 -13.43
N GLY A 62 9.77 12.15 -13.89
CA GLY A 62 11.19 11.88 -13.75
C GLY A 62 11.58 11.30 -12.39
N TYR A 63 10.63 10.72 -11.64
CA TYR A 63 10.96 10.02 -10.41
C TYR A 63 11.78 8.76 -10.71
N LYS A 64 12.89 8.58 -10.00
CA LYS A 64 13.82 7.45 -10.16
C LYS A 64 14.00 6.64 -8.87
N GLY A 65 13.26 6.99 -7.81
CA GLY A 65 13.29 6.26 -6.56
C GLY A 65 12.32 5.07 -6.57
N PRO A 66 12.29 4.28 -5.49
CA PRO A 66 11.36 3.17 -5.32
C PRO A 66 9.90 3.60 -5.48
N LEU A 67 9.24 3.06 -6.50
CA LEU A 67 7.82 3.23 -6.75
C LEU A 67 7.08 1.93 -6.39
N ILE A 68 6.28 1.97 -5.33
CA ILE A 68 5.67 0.79 -4.72
C ILE A 68 4.15 0.85 -4.87
N GLN A 69 3.51 -0.27 -5.24
CA GLN A 69 2.06 -0.37 -5.17
C GLN A 69 1.63 -0.96 -3.82
N GLU A 70 0.79 -0.28 -3.07
CA GLU A 70 0.04 -0.92 -1.98
C GLU A 70 -1.26 -1.50 -2.55
N ILE A 71 -1.39 -2.82 -2.49
CA ILE A 71 -2.52 -3.53 -3.10
C ILE A 71 -3.70 -3.53 -2.13
N SER A 72 -4.74 -2.78 -2.47
CA SER A 72 -6.03 -2.81 -1.76
C SER A 72 -7.13 -3.56 -2.51
N GLU A 73 -6.93 -3.83 -3.81
CA GLU A 73 -7.80 -4.62 -4.68
C GLU A 73 -6.94 -5.43 -5.66
N SER A 74 -7.14 -6.75 -5.73
CA SER A 74 -6.32 -7.65 -6.56
C SER A 74 -6.44 -7.36 -8.07
N HIS A 75 -7.60 -6.89 -8.53
CA HIS A 75 -7.81 -6.54 -9.93
C HIS A 75 -7.10 -5.24 -10.37
N ALA A 76 -6.62 -4.43 -9.42
CA ALA A 76 -5.96 -3.15 -9.68
C ALA A 76 -4.43 -3.26 -9.75
N VAL A 77 -3.87 -4.46 -9.64
CA VAL A 77 -2.42 -4.70 -9.69
C VAL A 77 -1.86 -4.30 -11.06
N ILE A 78 -0.73 -3.59 -11.05
CA ILE A 78 0.04 -3.23 -12.25
C ILE A 78 1.49 -3.69 -12.13
N THR A 79 2.19 -3.86 -13.24
CA THR A 79 3.56 -4.42 -13.24
C THR A 79 4.66 -3.37 -13.38
N GLN A 80 4.31 -2.11 -13.64
CA GLN A 80 5.23 -0.98 -13.83
C GLN A 80 5.70 -0.35 -12.50
N VAL A 81 5.74 -1.14 -11.43
CA VAL A 81 6.20 -0.75 -10.10
C VAL A 81 7.34 -1.65 -9.66
N ASP A 82 8.14 -1.14 -8.74
CA ASP A 82 9.35 -1.81 -8.26
C ASP A 82 9.04 -2.90 -7.21
N GLY A 83 7.93 -2.73 -6.48
CA GLY A 83 7.48 -3.69 -5.48
C GLY A 83 6.02 -3.50 -5.05
N TYR A 84 5.57 -4.42 -4.19
CA TYR A 84 4.19 -4.51 -3.73
C TYR A 84 4.13 -4.58 -2.21
N ILE A 85 3.31 -3.72 -1.61
CA ILE A 85 2.92 -3.82 -0.20
C ILE A 85 1.57 -4.52 -0.13
N ILE A 86 1.48 -5.50 0.77
CA ILE A 86 0.27 -6.28 1.02
C ILE A 86 -0.22 -6.00 2.44
N PRO A 87 -1.27 -5.18 2.63
CA PRO A 87 -1.82 -4.88 3.94
C PRO A 87 -2.44 -6.12 4.60
N VAL A 88 -2.12 -6.36 5.88
CA VAL A 88 -2.75 -7.36 6.75
C VAL A 88 -3.37 -6.61 7.91
N VAL A 89 -4.69 -6.42 7.92
CA VAL A 89 -5.35 -5.58 8.92
C VAL A 89 -5.60 -6.39 10.19
N LEU A 90 -4.73 -6.23 11.18
CA LEU A 90 -4.65 -7.06 12.38
C LEU A 90 -5.87 -6.89 13.31
N ASN A 91 -6.42 -5.69 13.38
CA ASN A 91 -7.64 -5.38 14.13
C ASN A 91 -8.90 -5.37 13.26
N ALA A 92 -8.90 -5.99 12.08
CA ALA A 92 -10.12 -6.14 11.29
C ALA A 92 -11.09 -7.10 11.96
N ARG A 93 -12.39 -6.75 11.96
CA ARG A 93 -13.44 -7.68 12.37
C ARG A 93 -13.69 -8.77 11.34
N ASP A 94 -13.56 -8.42 10.06
CA ASP A 94 -13.77 -9.35 8.95
C ASP A 94 -12.44 -10.05 8.59
N ARG A 95 -12.46 -11.38 8.67
CA ARG A 95 -11.33 -12.26 8.29
C ARG A 95 -10.84 -11.99 6.86
N LYS A 96 -11.70 -11.49 5.97
CA LYS A 96 -11.32 -11.10 4.61
C LYS A 96 -10.07 -10.21 4.59
N TRP A 97 -9.98 -9.23 5.49
CA TRP A 97 -8.89 -8.25 5.53
C TRP A 97 -7.68 -8.68 6.36
N PHE A 98 -7.84 -9.73 7.17
CA PHE A 98 -6.74 -10.36 7.90
C PHE A 98 -6.00 -11.37 7.03
N ILE A 99 -6.71 -12.27 6.33
CA ILE A 99 -6.05 -13.31 5.52
C ILE A 99 -6.86 -13.78 4.30
N GLY A 100 -8.18 -13.52 4.26
CA GLY A 100 -9.05 -14.09 3.23
C GLY A 100 -8.71 -13.62 1.82
N ALA A 101 -8.60 -12.30 1.61
CA ALA A 101 -8.25 -11.73 0.30
C ALA A 101 -6.85 -12.16 -0.17
N HIS A 102 -5.91 -12.35 0.76
CA HIS A 102 -4.56 -12.85 0.48
C HIS A 102 -4.60 -14.27 -0.06
N LEU A 103 -5.36 -15.16 0.60
CA LEU A 103 -5.53 -16.54 0.17
C LEU A 103 -6.17 -16.61 -1.22
N GLU A 104 -7.19 -15.81 -1.48
CA GLU A 104 -7.84 -15.72 -2.80
C GLU A 104 -6.83 -15.29 -3.88
N ALA A 105 -6.06 -14.23 -3.62
CA ALA A 105 -5.06 -13.72 -4.56
C ALA A 105 -3.94 -14.73 -4.83
N VAL A 106 -3.43 -15.39 -3.79
CA VAL A 106 -2.36 -16.41 -3.95
C VAL A 106 -2.88 -17.65 -4.65
N SER A 107 -4.13 -18.06 -4.40
CA SER A 107 -4.74 -19.19 -5.10
C SER A 107 -4.90 -18.90 -6.61
N ALA A 108 -5.25 -17.66 -6.95
CA ALA A 108 -5.45 -17.25 -8.35
C ALA A 108 -4.12 -16.94 -9.08
N TYR A 109 -3.15 -16.32 -8.41
CA TYR A 109 -1.99 -15.71 -9.05
C TYR A 109 -0.64 -16.18 -8.49
N GLY A 110 -0.61 -17.07 -7.49
CA GLY A 110 0.59 -17.39 -6.72
C GLY A 110 1.79 -17.86 -7.55
N GLY A 111 1.57 -18.54 -8.67
CA GLY A 111 2.62 -18.97 -9.60
C GLY A 111 3.24 -17.84 -10.43
N LEU A 112 2.62 -16.66 -10.46
CA LEU A 112 3.06 -15.45 -11.18
C LEU A 112 3.69 -14.41 -10.24
N ILE A 113 3.54 -14.57 -8.93
CA ILE A 113 4.00 -13.58 -7.95
C ILE A 113 5.51 -13.70 -7.78
N ASP A 114 6.23 -12.63 -8.11
CA ASP A 114 7.61 -12.45 -7.69
C ASP A 114 7.66 -12.10 -6.20
N TRP A 115 7.78 -13.12 -5.37
CA TRP A 115 7.82 -13.00 -3.92
C TRP A 115 8.99 -12.16 -3.40
N GLN A 116 10.04 -11.92 -4.19
CA GLN A 116 11.14 -11.05 -3.78
C GLN A 116 10.76 -9.57 -3.79
N LYS A 117 9.67 -9.22 -4.48
CA LYS A 117 9.14 -7.85 -4.60
C LYS A 117 7.96 -7.58 -3.66
N VAL A 118 7.55 -8.57 -2.87
CA VAL A 118 6.36 -8.48 -2.02
C VAL A 118 6.75 -8.24 -0.56
N LEU A 119 6.13 -7.25 0.06
CA LEU A 119 6.25 -6.94 1.49
C LEU A 119 4.88 -6.96 2.16
N PRO A 120 4.55 -7.99 2.95
CA PRO A 120 3.41 -7.95 3.85
C PRO A 120 3.60 -6.88 4.93
N VAL A 121 2.56 -6.12 5.25
CA VAL A 121 2.60 -5.07 6.28
C VAL A 121 1.41 -5.22 7.22
N GLY A 122 1.70 -5.42 8.51
CA GLY A 122 0.69 -5.44 9.57
C GLY A 122 0.11 -4.04 9.78
N TYR A 123 -1.19 -3.90 9.54
CA TYR A 123 -1.95 -2.68 9.75
C TYR A 123 -2.72 -2.75 11.07
N ILE A 124 -2.63 -1.68 11.86
CA ILE A 124 -3.51 -1.42 13.00
C ILE A 124 -4.25 -0.12 12.70
N VAL A 125 -5.55 -0.21 12.43
CA VAL A 125 -6.36 0.95 12.06
C VAL A 125 -6.89 1.63 13.32
N CYS A 126 -6.32 2.79 13.66
CA CYS A 126 -6.63 3.49 14.91
C CYS A 126 -7.69 4.59 14.78
N ASN A 127 -8.00 5.06 13.56
CA ASN A 127 -9.00 6.11 13.35
C ASN A 127 -10.37 5.50 12.97
N PRO A 128 -11.35 5.47 13.89
CA PRO A 128 -12.61 4.75 13.68
C PRO A 128 -13.53 5.41 12.64
N ILE A 129 -13.36 6.71 12.36
CA ILE A 129 -14.20 7.44 11.39
C ILE A 129 -13.57 7.50 9.99
N SER A 130 -12.50 6.74 9.76
CA SER A 130 -11.81 6.71 8.47
C SER A 130 -12.51 5.76 7.47
N ALA A 131 -12.37 6.05 6.17
CA ALA A 131 -12.85 5.17 5.11
C ALA A 131 -12.28 3.74 5.21
N VAL A 132 -11.01 3.61 5.64
CA VAL A 132 -10.36 2.31 5.82
C VAL A 132 -10.94 1.55 7.02
N ALA A 133 -11.27 2.22 8.13
CA ALA A 133 -11.94 1.59 9.26
C ALA A 133 -13.32 1.04 8.85
N ALA A 134 -14.10 1.83 8.10
CA ALA A 134 -15.40 1.40 7.59
C ALA A 134 -15.25 0.20 6.62
N LYS A 135 -14.31 0.25 5.67
CA LYS A 135 -14.07 -0.83 4.69
C LYS A 135 -13.64 -2.14 5.35
N THR A 136 -12.76 -2.05 6.34
CA THR A 136 -12.15 -3.21 7.01
C THR A 136 -12.91 -3.69 8.23
N GLN A 137 -13.96 -2.95 8.62
CA GLN A 137 -14.67 -3.12 9.89
C GLN A 137 -13.67 -3.19 11.06
N ALA A 138 -12.70 -2.28 11.08
CA ALA A 138 -11.66 -2.26 12.10
C ALA A 138 -12.28 -2.09 13.49
N LEU A 139 -11.89 -2.95 14.42
CA LEU A 139 -12.28 -2.88 15.82
C LEU A 139 -11.52 -1.73 16.50
N PRO A 140 -12.17 -0.95 17.38
CA PRO A 140 -11.48 0.03 18.21
C PRO A 140 -10.33 -0.64 18.98
N VAL A 141 -9.20 0.07 19.08
CA VAL A 141 -7.98 -0.47 19.67
C VAL A 141 -7.40 0.54 20.66
N SER A 142 -7.06 0.07 21.86
CA SER A 142 -6.34 0.89 22.83
C SER A 142 -4.85 0.97 22.48
N ALA A 143 -4.11 1.91 23.09
CA ALA A 143 -2.66 1.98 22.89
C ALA A 143 -1.96 0.69 23.37
N ALA A 144 -2.45 0.06 24.45
CA ALA A 144 -1.91 -1.19 24.96
C ALA A 144 -2.17 -2.35 23.99
N ASP A 145 -3.39 -2.47 23.45
CA ASP A 145 -3.72 -3.51 22.48
C ASP A 145 -2.95 -3.30 21.16
N ALA A 146 -2.78 -2.05 20.73
CA ALA A 146 -1.97 -1.74 19.54
C ALA A 146 -0.51 -2.15 19.73
N ALA A 147 0.07 -1.92 20.92
CA ALA A 147 1.41 -2.39 21.24
C ALA A 147 1.49 -3.92 21.28
N ALA A 148 0.45 -4.60 21.78
CA ALA A 148 0.37 -6.06 21.78
C ALA A 148 0.31 -6.63 20.35
N TYR A 149 -0.49 -6.04 19.46
CA TYR A 149 -0.50 -6.39 18.03
C TYR A 149 0.88 -6.19 17.40
N ALA A 150 1.55 -5.08 17.69
CA ALA A 150 2.87 -4.78 17.14
C ALA A 150 3.97 -5.73 17.64
N ALA A 151 3.89 -6.19 18.89
CA ALA A 151 4.86 -7.15 19.45
C ALA A 151 4.72 -8.56 18.88
N MET A 152 3.53 -8.92 18.41
CA MET A 152 3.24 -10.23 17.80
C MET A 152 3.66 -10.31 16.33
N ALA A 153 3.59 -9.19 15.61
CA ALA A 153 3.68 -9.13 14.15
C ALA A 153 5.11 -9.06 13.59
#